data_AF-A0A3D4AZW3-F1
#
_entry.id   AF-A0A3D4AZW3-F1
#
_cell.length_a   1.000
_cell.length_b   1.000
_cell.length_c   1.000
_cell.angle_alpha   90.00
_cell.angle_beta   90.00
_cell.angle_gamma   90.00
#
_symmetry.space_group_name_H-M   'P 1'
#
loop_
_entity.id
_entity.type
_entity.pdbx_description
1 polymer ?
#
loop_
_entity_poly.entity_id
_entity_poly.type
_entity_poly.pdbx_seq_one_letter_code
_entity_poly.pdbx_strand_id
1 'polypeptide(L)' 'IYGLGDADNLAMGRTMFEAITHLGRLIVGEDPLSTERLWQLMFRTAFYPGDRTICSAISGIDTALWDIKG' A
#
# COMPACT_ATOMS: atom_id res chain seq x y z
N ILE A 1 -12.46 11.34 7.15
CA ILE A 1 -12.72 10.40 6.03
C ILE A 1 -11.83 9.21 6.27
N TYR A 2 -12.34 7.99 6.09
CA TYR A 2 -11.57 6.75 6.23
C TYR A 2 -11.89 5.86 5.03
N GLY A 3 -10.96 4.97 4.68
CA GLY A 3 -11.18 3.93 3.68
C GLY A 3 -10.60 2.60 4.16
N LEU A 4 -11.16 1.52 3.62
CA LEU A 4 -10.82 0.15 3.99
C LEU A 4 -10.14 -0.57 2.83
N GLY A 5 -9.12 -1.37 3.17
CA GLY A 5 -8.40 -2.19 2.21
C GLY A 5 -7.88 -3.44 2.88
N ASP A 6 -7.64 -4.48 2.09
CA ASP A 6 -7.19 -5.77 2.55
C ASP A 6 -5.89 -6.17 1.85
N ALA A 7 -4.96 -6.74 2.60
CA ALA A 7 -3.66 -7.18 2.14
C ALA A 7 -3.35 -8.53 2.79
N ASP A 8 -3.74 -9.60 2.11
CA ASP A 8 -3.62 -10.94 2.67
C ASP A 8 -2.37 -11.69 2.17
N ASN A 9 -1.64 -12.28 3.12
CA ASN A 9 -0.63 -13.29 2.88
C ASN A 9 -0.60 -14.24 4.08
N LEU A 10 -1.39 -15.31 3.98
CA LEU A 10 -1.69 -16.32 5.01
C LEU A 10 -0.49 -16.89 5.78
N ALA A 11 0.74 -16.82 5.25
CA ALA A 11 1.94 -17.34 5.89
C ALA A 11 2.85 -16.26 6.53
N MET A 12 2.59 -14.97 6.28
CA MET A 12 3.57 -13.89 6.51
C MET A 12 2.98 -12.66 7.23
N GLY A 13 2.04 -12.85 8.17
CA GLY A 13 1.34 -11.73 8.83
C GLY A 13 2.26 -10.65 9.43
N ARG A 14 3.40 -11.02 10.03
CA ARG A 14 4.39 -10.06 10.54
C ARG A 14 5.11 -9.29 9.43
N THR A 15 5.57 -9.99 8.40
CA THR A 15 6.25 -9.38 7.25
C THR A 15 5.30 -8.46 6.49
N MET A 16 4.03 -8.87 6.36
CA MET A 16 2.97 -8.04 5.76
C MET A 16 2.74 -6.76 6.56
N PHE A 17 2.62 -6.87 7.88
CA PHE A 17 2.47 -5.69 8.76
C PHE A 17 3.65 -4.73 8.61
N GLU A 18 4.89 -5.24 8.57
CA GLU A 18 6.08 -4.41 8.36
C GLU A 18 6.10 -3.77 6.98
N ALA A 19 5.72 -4.50 5.93
CA ALA A 19 5.62 -3.97 4.57
C ALA A 19 4.59 -2.83 4.47
N ILE A 20 3.37 -3.04 5.01
CA ILE A 20 2.32 -2.00 5.04
C ILE A 20 2.79 -0.80 5.85
N THR A 21 3.41 -1.02 7.02
CA THR A 21 3.92 0.08 7.87
C THR A 21 5.01 0.87 7.15
N HIS A 22 5.91 0.20 6.43
CA HIS A 22 6.98 0.84 5.69
C HIS A 22 6.44 1.68 4.52
N LEU A 23 5.56 1.09 3.69
CA LEU A 23 4.95 1.78 2.55
C LEU A 23 4.02 2.91 3.00
N GLY A 24 3.27 2.72 4.07
CA GLY A 24 2.39 3.74 4.65
C GLY A 24 3.15 5.02 5.01
N ARG A 25 4.38 4.91 5.53
CA ARG A 25 5.22 6.08 5.84
C ARG A 25 5.55 6.94 4.62
N LEU A 26 5.56 6.36 3.41
CA LEU A 26 5.84 7.09 2.17
C LEU A 26 4.68 7.99 1.75
N ILE A 27 3.45 7.69 2.22
CA ILE A 27 2.23 8.36 1.76
C ILE A 27 1.54 9.18 2.86
N VAL A 28 2.04 9.15 4.10
CA VAL A 28 1.54 10.00 5.19
C VAL A 28 1.85 11.46 4.88
N GLY A 29 0.82 12.31 4.89
CA GLY A 29 0.91 13.75 4.59
C GLY A 29 0.72 14.08 3.10
N GLU A 30 0.61 13.07 2.25
CA GLU A 30 0.29 13.22 0.84
C GLU A 30 -1.22 13.33 0.59
N ASP A 31 -1.60 13.86 -0.57
CA ASP A 31 -3.01 13.88 -0.99
C ASP A 31 -3.51 12.46 -1.33
N PRO A 32 -4.50 11.91 -0.60
CA PRO A 32 -5.01 10.55 -0.83
C PRO A 32 -5.77 10.40 -2.16
N LEU A 33 -6.20 11.50 -2.80
CA LEU A 33 -6.91 11.46 -4.08
C LEU A 33 -5.97 11.27 -5.29
N SER A 34 -4.67 11.49 -5.07
CA SER A 34 -3.59 11.30 -6.04
C SER A 34 -3.19 9.81 -6.18
N THR A 35 -4.17 8.91 -6.31
CA THR A 35 -3.99 7.44 -6.20
C THR A 35 -2.88 6.88 -7.10
N GLU A 36 -2.86 7.23 -8.39
CA GLU A 36 -1.82 6.76 -9.34
C GLU A 36 -0.41 7.20 -8.92
N ARG A 37 -0.26 8.44 -8.45
CA ARG A 37 1.04 8.94 -8.00
C ARG A 37 1.51 8.19 -6.76
N LEU A 38 0.61 7.95 -5.81
CA LEU A 38 0.91 7.20 -4.59
C LEU A 38 1.27 5.75 -4.91
N TRP A 39 0.58 5.12 -5.86
CA TRP A 39 0.89 3.79 -6.34
C TRP A 39 2.31 3.73 -6.95
N GLN A 40 2.62 4.66 -7.86
CA GLN A 40 3.95 4.74 -8.48
C GLN A 40 5.06 5.01 -7.45
N LEU A 41 4.80 5.88 -6.47
CA LEU A 41 5.72 6.17 -5.38
C LEU A 41 6.01 4.89 -4.59
N MET A 42 4.98 4.16 -4.15
CA MET A 42 5.17 2.92 -3.40
C MET A 42 5.89 1.86 -4.23
N PHE A 43 5.48 1.64 -5.48
CA PHE A 43 6.02 0.59 -6.33
C PHE A 43 7.48 0.84 -6.75
N ARG A 44 7.86 2.09 -7.02
CA ARG A 44 9.24 2.45 -7.42
C ARG A 44 10.20 2.57 -6.24
N THR A 45 9.68 2.84 -5.05
CA THR A 45 10.49 2.90 -3.82
C THR A 45 10.73 1.50 -3.26
N ALA A 46 9.79 0.58 -3.44
CA ALA A 46 10.00 -0.82 -3.14
C ALA A 46 10.94 -1.48 -4.17
N PHE A 47 11.88 -2.29 -3.70
CA PHE A 47 12.96 -2.86 -4.51
C PHE A 47 12.43 -3.68 -5.71
N TYR A 48 13.09 -3.56 -6.86
CA TYR A 48 12.75 -4.29 -8.09
C TYR A 48 13.53 -5.62 -8.19
N PRO A 49 12.91 -6.74 -8.60
CA PRO A 49 11.52 -6.90 -9.02
C PRO A 49 10.54 -6.98 -7.85
N GLY A 50 9.31 -6.50 -8.08
CA GLY A 50 8.26 -6.47 -7.05
C GLY A 50 7.97 -7.87 -6.50
N ASP A 51 8.21 -8.05 -5.21
CA ASP A 51 7.90 -9.31 -4.53
C ASP A 51 6.40 -9.42 -4.22
N ARG A 52 5.93 -10.65 -3.97
CA ARG A 52 4.51 -10.93 -3.70
C ARG A 52 3.98 -10.20 -2.46
N THR A 53 4.82 -9.99 -1.45
CA THR A 53 4.46 -9.35 -0.19
C THR A 53 4.27 -7.84 -0.38
N ILE A 54 5.21 -7.18 -1.04
CA ILE A 54 5.15 -5.76 -1.38
C ILE A 54 3.96 -5.49 -2.30
N CYS A 55 3.79 -6.27 -3.37
CA CYS A 55 2.66 -6.08 -4.28
C CYS A 55 1.31 -6.24 -3.57
N SER A 56 1.19 -7.20 -2.65
CA SER A 56 -0.02 -7.38 -1.84
C SER A 56 -0.24 -6.23 -0.85
N ALA A 57 0.81 -5.75 -0.18
CA ALA A 57 0.74 -4.57 0.70
C ALA A 57 0.31 -3.31 -0.07
N ILE A 58 0.89 -3.07 -1.26
CA ILE A 58 0.50 -1.95 -2.14
C ILE A 58 -0.97 -2.08 -2.52
N SER A 59 -1.43 -3.27 -2.89
CA SER A 59 -2.83 -3.51 -3.27
C SER A 59 -3.82 -3.18 -2.15
N GLY A 60 -3.50 -3.53 -0.89
CA GLY A 60 -4.36 -3.21 0.24
C GLY A 60 -4.43 -1.71 0.53
N ILE A 61 -3.29 -1.02 0.44
CA ILE A 61 -3.24 0.44 0.57
C ILE A 61 -4.02 1.11 -0.58
N ASP A 62 -3.81 0.68 -1.82
CA ASP A 62 -4.49 1.23 -3.01
C ASP A 62 -6.01 1.07 -2.91
N THR A 63 -6.47 -0.09 -2.47
CA THR A 63 -7.91 -0.33 -2.25
C THR A 63 -8.49 0.65 -1.23
N ALA A 64 -7.78 0.89 -0.12
CA ALA A 64 -8.21 1.86 0.88
C ALA A 64 -8.22 3.31 0.35
N LEU A 65 -7.28 3.67 -0.52
CA LEU A 65 -7.27 4.98 -1.18
C LEU A 65 -8.44 5.15 -2.16
N TRP A 66 -8.79 4.10 -2.89
CA TRP A 66 -9.96 4.10 -3.76
C TRP A 66 -11.28 4.18 -2.98
N ASP A 67 -11.37 3.53 -1.81
CA ASP A 67 -12.53 3.64 -0.91
C ASP A 67 -12.69 5.07 -0.35
N ILE A 68 -11.59 5.80 -0.11
CA ILE A 68 -11.64 7.22 0.27
C ILE A 68 -12.16 8.11 -0.87
N LYS A 69 -11.89 7.71 -2.12
CA LYS A 69 -12.21 8.48 -3.33
C LYS A 69 -13.66 8.26 -3.80
N GLY A 70 -14.22 7.08 -3.54
CA GLY A 70 -15.61 6.72 -3.85
C GLY A 70 -16.61 7.46 -2.97
#